data_AF-A0A849IRH6-F1
#
_entry.id   AF-A0A849IRH6-F1
#
_cell.length_a   1.000
_cell.length_b   1.000
_cell.length_c   1.000
_cell.angle_alpha   90.00
_cell.angle_beta   90.00
_cell.angle_gamma   90.00
#
_symmetry.space_group_name_H-M   'P 1'
#
loop_
_entity.id
_entity.type
_entity.pdbx_description
1 polymer ?
#
loop_
_entity_poly.entity_id
_entity_poly.type
_entity_poly.pdbx_seq_one_letter_code
_entity_poly.pdbx_strand_id
1 'polypeptide(L)'
;MRNPGSRELRRRQARLESQQRNSVRERAQAPSRDEVMRRGGLLEGLAPGLVSRLAVASLAAGVLLVAISVLGLLVEIGQHDLFLGIVVVLVAVVMAGTALSITAPAFLTARGDRKAEPRNLQGPLVGASRISPTPTLATIAVTVGKNVEQFRVRREFFDRITSGATVVGLTVTPGLNYVQTLTVIRRDRMAVMKEPPVTRAMQISVWLPIISLGSLVLGLAVGCAIGVVLPLGENIFHPLVALALAAVVAGAVALGTRWYSQRLASQLGL
;
A
#
# COMPACT_ATOMS: atom_id res chain seq x y z
N MET A 1 -29.89 -6.09 -49.91
CA MET A 1 -28.59 -6.81 -49.95
C MET A 1 -27.60 -6.13 -49.01
N ARG A 2 -27.08 -6.84 -48.00
CA ARG A 2 -26.23 -6.27 -46.94
C ARG A 2 -24.77 -6.39 -47.36
N ASN A 3 -24.10 -5.25 -47.53
CA ASN A 3 -22.79 -5.13 -48.18
C ASN A 3 -21.70 -5.93 -47.43
N PRO A 4 -21.08 -6.99 -48.02
CA PRO A 4 -20.16 -7.90 -47.33
C PRO A 4 -18.88 -7.22 -46.82
N GLY A 5 -18.41 -6.16 -47.50
CA GLY A 5 -17.23 -5.40 -47.09
C GLY A 5 -17.36 -4.69 -45.73
N SER A 6 -18.59 -4.42 -45.28
CA SER A 6 -18.83 -3.76 -43.98
C SER A 6 -18.49 -4.65 -42.78
N ARG A 7 -18.57 -5.98 -42.93
CA ARG A 7 -18.22 -6.94 -41.86
C ARG A 7 -16.72 -7.10 -41.72
N GLU A 8 -15.99 -7.06 -42.82
CA GLU A 8 -14.53 -7.16 -42.83
C GLU A 8 -13.87 -5.90 -42.29
N LEU A 9 -14.40 -4.72 -42.63
CA LEU A 9 -13.94 -3.45 -42.06
C LEU A 9 -14.15 -3.38 -40.54
N ARG A 10 -15.32 -3.83 -40.05
CA ARG A 10 -15.57 -3.93 -38.59
C ARG A 10 -14.64 -4.92 -37.90
N ARG A 11 -14.33 -6.06 -38.53
CA ARG A 11 -13.38 -7.04 -37.97
C ARG A 11 -11.94 -6.51 -37.96
N ARG A 12 -11.54 -5.74 -38.99
CA ARG A 12 -10.23 -5.07 -39.02
C ARG A 12 -10.13 -3.97 -37.97
N GLN A 13 -11.16 -3.13 -37.85
CA GLN A 13 -11.21 -2.11 -36.80
C GLN A 13 -11.19 -2.72 -35.40
N ALA A 14 -12.00 -3.76 -35.13
CA ALA A 14 -11.99 -4.44 -33.84
C ALA A 14 -10.62 -5.09 -33.51
N ARG A 15 -9.90 -5.62 -34.52
CA ARG A 15 -8.55 -6.16 -34.34
C ARG A 15 -7.52 -5.07 -34.05
N LEU A 16 -7.62 -3.92 -34.72
CA LEU A 16 -6.76 -2.77 -34.47
C LEU A 16 -7.02 -2.20 -33.08
N GLU A 17 -8.28 -2.03 -32.69
CA GLU A 17 -8.65 -1.61 -31.32
C GLU A 17 -8.18 -2.60 -30.26
N SER A 18 -8.27 -3.91 -30.52
CA SER A 18 -7.77 -4.93 -29.57
C SER A 18 -6.24 -4.95 -29.48
N GLN A 19 -5.54 -4.78 -30.60
CA GLN A 19 -4.07 -4.67 -30.62
C GLN A 19 -3.59 -3.38 -29.95
N GLN A 20 -4.33 -2.28 -30.12
CA GLN A 20 -4.03 -1.00 -29.49
C GLN A 20 -4.34 -1.05 -27.98
N ARG A 21 -5.42 -1.72 -27.56
CA ARG A 21 -5.69 -2.00 -26.13
C ARG A 21 -4.64 -2.91 -25.49
N ASN A 22 -4.20 -3.95 -26.19
CA ASN A 22 -3.18 -4.87 -25.67
C ASN A 22 -1.81 -4.20 -25.55
N SER A 23 -1.40 -3.40 -26.54
CA SER A 23 -0.14 -2.63 -26.48
C SER A 23 -0.16 -1.53 -25.42
N VAL A 24 -1.33 -0.94 -25.13
CA VAL A 24 -1.50 0.00 -24.01
C VAL A 24 -1.47 -0.72 -22.65
N ARG A 25 -1.99 -1.95 -22.58
CA ARG A 25 -1.93 -2.81 -21.38
C ARG A 25 -0.51 -3.33 -21.11
N GLU A 26 0.27 -3.61 -22.16
CA GLU A 26 1.71 -3.93 -22.08
C GLU A 26 2.59 -2.72 -21.75
N ARG A 27 2.23 -1.53 -22.24
CA ARG A 27 2.95 -0.27 -21.93
C ARG A 27 2.61 0.34 -20.58
N ALA A 28 1.55 -0.13 -19.93
CA ALA A 28 1.33 0.11 -18.50
C ALA A 28 2.29 -0.77 -17.68
N GLN A 29 3.59 -0.56 -17.88
CA GLN A 29 4.65 -1.25 -17.16
C GLN A 29 4.45 -0.97 -15.67
N ALA A 30 4.36 -2.04 -14.87
CA ALA A 30 4.25 -1.89 -13.42
C ALA A 30 5.45 -1.05 -12.94
N PRO A 31 5.22 0.04 -12.19
CA PRO A 31 6.30 0.92 -11.76
C PRO A 31 7.34 0.10 -10.99
N SER A 32 8.62 0.40 -11.23
CA SER A 32 9.72 -0.28 -10.55
C SER A 32 9.59 -0.11 -9.03
N ARG A 33 10.03 -1.10 -8.24
CA ARG A 33 9.92 -1.04 -6.77
C ARG A 33 10.54 0.23 -6.18
N ASP A 34 11.67 0.67 -6.73
CA ASP A 34 12.37 1.88 -6.29
C ASP A 34 11.57 3.15 -6.61
N GLU A 35 10.86 3.17 -7.72
CA GLU A 35 9.99 4.27 -8.10
C GLU A 35 8.72 4.32 -7.24
N VAL A 36 8.15 3.16 -6.90
CA VAL A 36 7.05 3.06 -5.94
C VAL A 36 7.48 3.53 -4.55
N MET A 37 8.66 3.12 -4.07
CA MET A 37 9.21 3.57 -2.79
C MET A 37 9.50 5.07 -2.78
N ARG A 38 10.07 5.61 -3.87
CA ARG A 38 10.30 7.06 -4.04
C ARG A 38 9.01 7.88 -4.04
N ARG A 39 7.89 7.33 -4.54
CA ARG A 39 6.56 7.97 -4.56
C ARG A 39 5.79 7.86 -3.24
N GLY A 40 6.42 7.37 -2.18
CA GLY A 40 5.79 7.20 -0.85
C GLY A 40 5.20 5.82 -0.60
N GLY A 41 5.49 4.83 -1.45
CA GLY A 41 5.21 3.42 -1.22
C GLY A 41 3.71 3.11 -1.08
N LEU A 42 3.34 2.56 0.08
CA LEU A 42 1.95 2.20 0.40
C LEU A 42 1.03 3.43 0.56
N LEU A 43 1.62 4.61 0.79
CA LEU A 43 0.91 5.86 1.05
C LEU A 43 0.78 6.74 -0.21
N GLU A 44 1.28 6.29 -1.36
CA GLU A 44 1.07 6.95 -2.65
C GLU A 44 -0.45 7.09 -2.92
N GLY A 45 -0.86 8.28 -3.39
CA GLY A 45 -2.26 8.61 -3.66
C GLY A 45 -3.07 9.11 -2.47
N LEU A 46 -2.50 9.15 -1.26
CA LEU A 46 -3.14 9.75 -0.09
C LEU A 46 -2.91 11.26 -0.04
N ALA A 47 -3.83 11.98 0.60
CA ALA A 47 -3.72 13.41 0.77
C ALA A 47 -2.46 13.77 1.60
N PRO A 48 -1.63 14.74 1.18
CA PRO A 48 -0.41 15.11 1.89
C PRO A 48 -0.65 15.48 3.37
N GLY A 49 -1.80 16.11 3.67
CA GLY A 49 -2.23 16.39 5.04
C GLY A 49 -2.45 15.14 5.88
N LEU A 50 -3.07 14.10 5.31
CA LEU A 50 -3.36 12.85 5.99
C LEU A 50 -2.06 12.04 6.21
N VAL A 51 -1.19 11.99 5.20
CA VAL A 51 0.14 11.36 5.31
C VAL A 51 0.96 12.02 6.42
N SER A 52 0.96 13.35 6.50
CA SER A 52 1.69 14.06 7.56
C SER A 52 1.17 13.76 8.97
N ARG A 53 -0.16 13.61 9.14
CA ARG A 53 -0.76 13.25 10.43
C ARG A 53 -0.43 11.82 10.81
N LEU A 54 -0.51 10.89 9.86
CA LEU A 54 -0.12 9.49 10.07
C LEU A 54 1.37 9.36 10.42
N ALA A 55 2.24 10.12 9.77
CA ALA A 55 3.66 10.15 10.06
C ALA A 55 3.97 10.68 11.46
N VAL A 56 3.32 11.76 11.87
CA VAL A 56 3.48 12.30 13.24
C VAL A 56 2.91 11.32 14.26
N ALA A 57 1.76 10.70 13.99
CA ALA A 57 1.16 9.70 14.87
C ALA A 57 2.03 8.46 15.00
N SER A 58 2.61 7.95 13.91
CA SER A 58 3.50 6.78 13.94
C SER A 58 4.82 7.09 14.63
N LEU A 59 5.37 8.30 14.43
CA LEU A 59 6.53 8.78 15.18
C LEU A 59 6.23 8.85 16.68
N ALA A 60 5.12 9.50 17.07
CA ALA A 60 4.73 9.64 18.46
C ALA A 60 4.51 8.27 19.13
N ALA A 61 3.85 7.34 18.43
CA ALA A 61 3.66 5.98 18.91
C ALA A 61 5.00 5.24 19.06
N GLY A 62 5.92 5.37 18.10
CA GLY A 62 7.25 4.78 18.17
C GLY A 62 8.08 5.32 19.33
N VAL A 63 8.08 6.64 19.53
CA VAL A 63 8.77 7.29 20.66
C VAL A 63 8.17 6.86 21.99
N LEU A 64 6.85 6.82 22.10
CA LEU A 64 6.17 6.36 23.31
C LEU A 64 6.52 4.89 23.62
N LEU A 65 6.54 4.04 22.60
CA LEU A 65 6.88 2.63 22.75
C LEU A 65 8.32 2.45 23.23
N VAL A 66 9.29 3.17 22.65
CA VAL A 66 10.69 3.15 23.12
C VAL A 66 10.79 3.71 24.55
N ALA A 67 10.08 4.79 24.88
CA ALA A 67 10.10 5.38 26.22
C ALA A 67 9.56 4.41 27.28
N ILE A 68 8.46 3.71 26.99
CA ILE A 68 7.90 2.67 27.87
C ILE A 68 8.90 1.53 28.06
N SER A 69 9.57 1.08 26.99
CA SER A 69 10.59 0.02 27.09
C SER A 69 11.81 0.46 27.90
N VAL A 70 12.25 1.71 27.77
CA VAL A 70 13.35 2.26 28.60
C VAL A 70 12.92 2.38 30.06
N LEU A 71 11.67 2.74 30.34
CA LEU A 71 11.13 2.75 31.70
C LEU A 71 11.08 1.34 32.29
N GLY A 72 10.68 0.33 31.49
CA GLY A 72 10.76 -1.08 31.86
C GLY A 72 12.18 -1.50 32.22
N LEU A 73 13.15 -1.17 31.35
CA LEU A 73 14.58 -1.41 31.62
C LEU A 73 15.04 -0.78 32.95
N LEU A 74 14.61 0.45 33.26
CA LEU A 74 14.96 1.11 34.53
C LEU A 74 14.42 0.37 35.75
N VAL A 75 13.22 -0.23 35.65
CA VAL A 75 12.64 -1.07 36.70
C VAL A 75 13.41 -2.39 36.85
N GLU A 76 13.75 -3.03 35.73
CA GLU A 76 14.52 -4.29 35.72
C GLU A 76 15.97 -4.13 36.19
N ILE A 77 16.59 -2.98 35.99
CA ILE A 77 17.89 -2.63 36.60
C ILE A 77 17.79 -2.71 38.14
N GLY A 78 16.66 -2.30 38.72
CA GLY A 78 16.40 -2.45 40.15
C GLY A 78 16.23 -3.90 40.62
N GLN A 79 15.89 -4.81 39.71
CA GLN A 79 15.64 -6.24 39.96
C GLN A 79 16.79 -7.15 39.49
N HIS A 80 17.94 -6.59 39.11
CA HIS A 80 19.16 -7.28 38.67
C HIS A 80 19.08 -8.04 37.32
N ASP A 81 17.98 -7.93 36.55
CA ASP A 81 17.86 -8.58 35.23
C ASP A 81 18.09 -7.61 34.07
N LEU A 82 19.31 -7.07 34.01
CA LEU A 82 19.76 -6.09 33.00
C LEU A 82 19.64 -6.61 31.57
N PHE A 83 19.84 -7.92 31.35
CA PHE A 83 19.88 -8.49 30.02
C PHE A 83 18.48 -8.57 29.40
N LEU A 84 17.44 -8.90 30.18
CA LEU A 84 16.06 -8.89 29.73
C LEU A 84 15.62 -7.48 29.29
N GLY A 85 15.92 -6.47 30.09
CA GLY A 85 15.59 -5.08 29.76
C GLY A 85 16.26 -4.62 28.45
N ILE A 86 17.52 -5.01 28.20
CA ILE A 86 18.24 -4.69 26.95
C ILE A 86 17.53 -5.32 25.75
N VAL A 87 17.09 -6.57 25.87
CA VAL A 87 16.36 -7.28 24.81
C VAL A 87 15.03 -6.59 24.49
N VAL A 88 14.26 -6.21 25.51
CA VAL A 88 12.97 -5.51 25.34
C VAL A 88 13.16 -4.17 24.63
N VAL A 89 14.17 -3.39 25.02
CA VAL A 89 14.50 -2.11 24.36
C VAL A 89 14.94 -2.35 22.91
N LEU A 90 15.75 -3.38 22.63
CA LEU A 90 16.19 -3.69 21.27
C LEU A 90 15.00 -4.04 20.36
N VAL A 91 14.08 -4.87 20.83
CA VAL A 91 12.84 -5.20 20.09
C VAL A 91 12.02 -3.94 19.84
N ALA A 92 11.84 -3.10 20.85
CA ALA A 92 11.13 -1.83 20.73
C ALA A 92 11.75 -0.89 19.67
N VAL A 93 13.09 -0.81 19.63
CA VAL A 93 13.82 -0.03 18.63
C VAL A 93 13.63 -0.59 17.22
N VAL A 94 13.70 -1.91 17.04
CA VAL A 94 13.46 -2.55 15.73
C VAL A 94 12.04 -2.27 15.24
N MET A 95 11.07 -2.33 16.15
CA MET A 95 9.65 -2.08 15.87
C MET A 95 9.39 -0.62 15.50
N ALA A 96 9.95 0.32 16.26
CA ALA A 96 9.89 1.73 15.92
C ALA A 96 10.60 2.03 14.59
N GLY A 97 11.77 1.42 14.35
CA GLY A 97 12.56 1.61 13.14
C GLY A 97 11.86 1.10 11.87
N THR A 98 11.18 -0.05 11.93
CA THR A 98 10.40 -0.57 10.80
C THR A 98 9.19 0.31 10.47
N ALA A 99 8.46 0.79 11.49
CA ALA A 99 7.37 1.74 11.30
C ALA A 99 7.86 3.07 10.70
N LEU A 100 9.00 3.58 11.17
CA LEU A 100 9.66 4.76 10.64
C LEU A 100 10.12 4.56 9.19
N SER A 101 10.70 3.41 8.85
CA SER A 101 11.18 3.11 7.50
C SER A 101 10.07 3.18 6.44
N ILE A 102 8.84 2.79 6.82
CA ILE A 102 7.67 2.88 5.93
C ILE A 102 7.14 4.32 5.85
N THR A 103 7.12 5.04 6.98
CA THR A 103 6.42 6.33 7.07
C THR A 103 7.31 7.54 6.73
N ALA A 104 8.62 7.45 6.98
CA ALA A 104 9.59 8.52 6.74
C ALA A 104 9.69 8.94 5.26
N PRO A 105 9.85 8.04 4.26
CA PRO A 105 9.92 8.45 2.87
C PRO A 105 8.63 9.14 2.41
N ALA A 106 7.47 8.63 2.85
CA ALA A 106 6.17 9.24 2.57
C ALA A 106 5.98 10.61 3.23
N PHE A 107 6.55 10.81 4.42
CA PHE A 107 6.52 12.11 5.10
C PHE A 107 7.39 13.15 4.39
N LEU A 108 8.59 12.76 3.95
CA LEU A 108 9.50 13.63 3.21
C LEU A 108 8.88 14.07 1.88
N THR A 109 8.25 13.14 1.14
CA THR A 109 7.54 13.48 -0.09
C THR A 109 6.31 14.34 0.17
N ALA A 110 5.51 14.04 1.20
CA ALA A 110 4.38 14.87 1.61
C ALA A 110 4.78 16.31 1.95
N ARG A 111 5.95 16.51 2.57
CA ARG A 111 6.48 17.83 2.92
C ARG A 111 6.95 18.60 1.69
N GLY A 112 7.53 17.92 0.71
CA GLY A 112 7.87 18.49 -0.60
C GLY A 112 6.61 18.91 -1.38
N ASP A 113 5.57 18.07 -1.35
CA ASP A 113 4.30 18.30 -2.03
C ASP A 113 3.54 19.53 -1.54
N ARG A 114 3.70 19.91 -0.26
CA ARG A 114 3.11 21.17 0.26
C ARG A 114 3.69 22.43 -0.37
N LYS A 115 4.91 22.34 -0.93
CA LYS A 115 5.63 23.47 -1.53
C LYS A 115 5.62 23.43 -3.05
N ALA A 116 5.23 22.31 -3.64
CA ALA A 116 5.26 22.12 -5.09
C ALA A 116 3.94 22.57 -5.72
N GLU A 117 4.02 23.12 -6.93
CA GLU A 117 2.83 23.47 -7.69
C GLU A 117 2.12 22.21 -8.21
N PRO A 118 0.77 22.18 -8.17
CA PRO A 118 0.00 21.05 -8.69
C PRO A 118 0.17 20.92 -10.20
N ARG A 119 0.39 19.68 -10.67
CA ARG A 119 0.48 19.36 -12.10
C ARG A 119 -0.92 19.09 -12.65
N ASN A 120 -1.31 19.84 -13.68
CA ASN A 120 -2.55 19.59 -14.41
C ASN A 120 -2.29 18.63 -15.56
N LEU A 121 -2.99 17.50 -15.55
CA LEU A 121 -2.90 16.45 -16.54
C LEU A 121 -4.25 16.29 -17.22
N GLN A 122 -4.26 16.14 -18.54
CA GLN A 122 -5.47 15.91 -19.30
C GLN A 122 -5.22 14.79 -20.30
N GLY A 123 -6.17 13.86 -20.40
CA GLY A 123 -5.99 12.72 -21.28
C GLY A 123 -7.21 11.82 -21.41
N PRO A 124 -7.23 10.97 -22.44
CA PRO A 124 -8.26 9.95 -22.57
C PRO A 124 -8.12 8.92 -21.45
N LEU A 125 -9.28 8.51 -20.93
CA LEU A 125 -9.37 7.47 -19.93
C LEU A 125 -9.18 6.10 -20.59
N VAL A 126 -8.21 5.34 -20.11
CA VAL A 126 -7.86 4.01 -20.65
C VAL A 126 -8.46 2.90 -19.82
N GLY A 127 -8.41 3.06 -18.50
CA GLY A 127 -8.74 2.01 -17.54
C GLY A 127 -9.11 2.59 -16.19
N ALA A 128 -9.97 1.91 -15.46
CA ALA A 128 -10.43 2.32 -14.15
C ALA A 128 -10.78 1.06 -13.37
N SER A 129 -10.32 0.99 -12.13
CA SER A 129 -10.51 -0.13 -11.21
C SER A 129 -10.90 0.40 -9.84
N ARG A 130 -11.92 -0.17 -9.21
CA ARG A 130 -12.29 0.14 -7.81
C ARG A 130 -11.23 -0.30 -6.80
N ILE A 131 -10.33 -1.19 -7.20
CA ILE A 131 -9.22 -1.66 -6.36
C ILE A 131 -7.94 -0.95 -6.74
N SER A 132 -7.23 -0.46 -5.73
CA SER A 132 -5.84 -0.02 -5.84
C SER A 132 -4.95 -0.71 -4.79
N PRO A 133 -3.62 -0.70 -4.98
CA PRO A 133 -2.66 -1.19 -3.99
C PRO A 133 -2.70 -0.43 -2.65
N THR A 134 -3.20 0.80 -2.63
CA THR A 134 -3.46 1.53 -1.39
C THR A 134 -4.88 1.24 -0.92
N PRO A 135 -5.07 0.83 0.35
CA PRO A 135 -6.40 0.60 0.89
C PRO A 135 -7.27 1.84 0.71
N THR A 136 -8.57 1.64 0.44
CA THR A 136 -9.59 2.68 0.29
C THR A 136 -9.52 3.57 -0.97
N LEU A 137 -8.45 3.49 -1.76
CA LEU A 137 -8.33 4.20 -3.05
C LEU A 137 -8.70 3.30 -4.24
N ALA A 138 -9.15 3.92 -5.31
CA ALA A 138 -9.38 3.33 -6.64
C ALA A 138 -8.25 3.71 -7.60
N THR A 139 -8.03 2.95 -8.66
CA THR A 139 -6.98 3.22 -9.66
C THR A 139 -7.61 3.67 -10.97
N ILE A 140 -7.04 4.69 -11.58
CA ILE A 140 -7.42 5.20 -12.91
C ILE A 140 -6.16 5.25 -13.77
N ALA A 141 -6.24 4.74 -15.00
CA ALA A 141 -5.22 4.85 -16.01
C ALA A 141 -5.62 5.90 -17.04
N VAL A 142 -4.80 6.94 -17.21
CA VAL A 142 -5.00 8.03 -18.16
C VAL A 142 -3.80 8.11 -19.11
N THR A 143 -4.06 8.29 -20.40
CA THR A 143 -2.97 8.55 -21.35
C THR A 143 -2.55 10.01 -21.27
N VAL A 144 -1.32 10.26 -20.80
CA VAL A 144 -0.71 11.58 -20.75
C VAL A 144 0.36 11.64 -21.83
N GLY A 145 0.10 12.39 -22.91
CA GLY A 145 0.99 12.44 -24.06
C GLY A 145 1.13 11.08 -24.75
N LYS A 146 2.33 10.48 -24.73
CA LYS A 146 2.61 9.15 -25.29
C LYS A 146 2.58 8.00 -24.26
N ASN A 147 2.48 8.32 -22.97
CA ASN A 147 2.56 7.35 -21.88
C ASN A 147 1.20 7.16 -21.21
N VAL A 148 0.98 5.96 -20.65
CA VAL A 148 -0.20 5.65 -19.84
C VAL A 148 0.23 5.67 -18.38
N GLU A 149 -0.28 6.65 -17.63
CA GLU A 149 0.03 6.84 -16.23
C GLU A 149 -1.15 6.35 -15.36
N GLN A 150 -0.84 5.64 -14.28
CA GLN A 150 -1.82 5.16 -13.31
C GLN A 150 -1.85 6.07 -12.09
N PHE A 151 -3.03 6.60 -11.77
CA PHE A 151 -3.29 7.45 -10.63
C PHE A 151 -4.19 6.76 -9.63
N ARG A 152 -3.92 6.98 -8.35
CA ARG A 152 -4.78 6.52 -7.25
C ARG A 152 -5.70 7.67 -6.85
N VAL A 153 -7.00 7.40 -6.84
CA VAL A 153 -8.07 8.37 -6.62
C VAL A 153 -9.00 7.93 -5.52
N ARG A 154 -9.66 8.90 -4.89
CA ARG A 154 -10.76 8.63 -3.96
C ARG A 154 -11.93 7.97 -4.70
N ARG A 155 -12.64 7.09 -3.99
CA ARG A 155 -13.84 6.40 -4.52
C ARG A 155 -14.91 7.38 -4.99
N GLU A 156 -15.06 8.51 -4.30
CA GLU A 156 -15.98 9.60 -4.67
C GLU A 156 -15.72 10.14 -6.08
N PHE A 157 -14.45 10.19 -6.51
CA PHE A 157 -14.09 10.63 -7.85
C PHE A 157 -14.25 9.51 -8.88
N PHE A 158 -14.06 8.27 -8.47
CA PHE A 158 -14.28 7.10 -9.32
C PHE A 158 -15.74 6.98 -9.75
N ASP A 159 -16.71 7.17 -8.83
CA ASP A 159 -18.13 7.08 -9.14
C ASP A 159 -18.58 8.11 -10.20
N ARG A 160 -17.91 9.26 -10.29
CA ARG A 160 -18.16 10.28 -11.33
C ARG A 160 -17.77 9.79 -12.73
N ILE A 161 -16.78 8.91 -12.83
CA ILE A 161 -16.13 8.47 -14.08
C ILE A 161 -16.81 7.24 -14.66
N THR A 162 -17.26 6.31 -13.79
CA THR A 162 -18.00 5.09 -14.18
C THR A 162 -19.24 5.41 -15.03
N SER A 163 -19.69 6.65 -14.99
CA SER A 163 -20.84 7.18 -15.72
C SER A 163 -20.59 7.48 -17.23
N GLY A 164 -19.51 6.95 -17.81
CA GLY A 164 -19.19 7.06 -19.24
C GLY A 164 -18.19 8.17 -19.61
N ALA A 165 -17.25 8.49 -18.72
CA ALA A 165 -16.22 9.48 -19.04
C ALA A 165 -15.20 8.92 -20.05
N THR A 166 -14.90 9.69 -21.10
CA THR A 166 -13.90 9.32 -22.13
C THR A 166 -12.63 10.14 -22.02
N VAL A 167 -12.71 11.39 -21.53
CA VAL A 167 -11.57 12.27 -21.33
C VAL A 167 -11.68 12.93 -19.96
N VAL A 168 -10.59 12.90 -19.20
CA VAL A 168 -10.54 13.35 -17.81
C VAL A 168 -9.36 14.30 -17.62
N GLY A 169 -9.61 15.40 -16.90
CA GLY A 169 -8.60 16.29 -16.34
C GLY A 169 -8.34 15.95 -14.88
N LEU A 170 -7.07 15.85 -14.50
CA LEU A 170 -6.59 15.53 -13.17
C LEU A 170 -5.66 16.63 -12.72
N THR A 171 -5.88 17.17 -11.52
CA THR A 171 -4.90 18.02 -10.85
C THR A 171 -4.21 17.19 -9.80
N VAL A 172 -2.91 16.96 -9.97
CA VAL A 172 -2.13 15.96 -9.22
C VAL A 172 -0.95 16.62 -8.53
N THR A 173 -0.63 16.14 -7.34
CA THR A 173 0.55 16.59 -6.58
C THR A 173 1.78 15.76 -6.98
N PRO A 174 2.94 16.35 -7.32
CA PRO A 174 4.00 15.68 -8.07
C PRO A 174 4.75 14.57 -7.31
N GLY A 175 4.81 14.59 -5.98
CA GLY A 175 5.51 13.60 -5.17
C GLY A 175 4.66 12.37 -4.85
N LEU A 176 3.53 12.56 -4.17
CA LEU A 176 2.63 11.48 -3.75
C LEU A 176 1.64 11.04 -4.84
N ASN A 177 1.63 11.70 -6.01
CA ASN A 177 0.61 11.50 -7.05
C ASN A 177 -0.83 11.62 -6.52
N TYR A 178 -1.02 12.46 -5.49
CA TYR A 178 -2.34 12.70 -4.92
C TYR A 178 -3.20 13.52 -5.89
N VAL A 179 -4.34 12.95 -6.30
CA VAL A 179 -5.32 13.63 -7.13
C VAL A 179 -6.18 14.56 -6.26
N GLN A 180 -6.01 15.86 -6.45
CA GLN A 180 -6.74 16.90 -5.73
C GLN A 180 -8.14 17.09 -6.31
N THR A 181 -8.21 17.22 -7.63
CA THR A 181 -9.46 17.42 -8.36
C THR A 181 -9.50 16.58 -9.62
N LEU A 182 -10.69 16.09 -9.92
CA LEU A 182 -10.98 15.30 -11.11
C LEU A 182 -12.12 15.96 -11.88
N THR A 183 -11.84 16.40 -13.09
CA THR A 183 -12.80 17.04 -14.00
C THR A 183 -13.07 16.13 -15.19
N VAL A 184 -14.33 15.83 -15.45
CA VAL A 184 -14.71 15.06 -16.65
C VAL A 184 -14.86 16.05 -17.80
N ILE A 185 -13.96 16.00 -18.77
CA ILE A 185 -13.92 16.94 -19.90
C ILE A 185 -14.89 16.47 -21.00
N ARG A 186 -14.93 15.17 -21.27
CA ARG A 186 -15.84 14.58 -22.25
C ARG A 186 -16.51 13.35 -21.68
N ARG A 187 -17.82 13.29 -21.84
CA ARG A 187 -18.66 12.16 -21.46
C ARG A 187 -19.32 11.59 -22.70
N ASP A 188 -19.14 10.30 -22.92
CA ASP A 188 -19.82 9.57 -23.96
C ASP A 188 -20.82 8.61 -23.30
N ARG A 189 -22.11 8.83 -23.54
CA ARG A 189 -23.19 8.01 -22.95
C ARG A 189 -23.14 6.56 -23.43
N MET A 190 -22.46 6.29 -24.55
CA MET A 190 -22.34 4.97 -25.16
C MET A 190 -21.12 4.19 -24.66
N ALA A 191 -20.15 4.87 -24.04
CA ALA A 191 -18.95 4.24 -23.49
C ALA A 191 -19.21 3.71 -22.08
N VAL A 192 -20.01 2.64 -21.96
CA VAL A 192 -20.14 1.93 -20.68
C VAL A 192 -18.84 1.19 -20.40
N MET A 193 -18.07 1.71 -19.46
CA MET A 193 -16.81 1.14 -19.06
C MET A 193 -17.08 -0.13 -18.26
N LYS A 194 -16.72 -1.29 -18.83
CA LYS A 194 -16.88 -2.58 -18.14
C LYS A 194 -15.79 -2.68 -17.08
N GLU A 195 -16.15 -2.45 -15.82
CA GLU A 195 -15.27 -2.67 -14.69
C GLU A 195 -14.78 -4.14 -14.71
N PRO A 196 -13.49 -4.42 -14.53
CA PRO A 196 -13.03 -5.79 -14.34
C PRO A 196 -13.73 -6.39 -13.11
N PRO A 197 -14.17 -7.66 -13.15
CA PRO A 197 -14.87 -8.28 -12.02
C PRO A 197 -13.96 -8.28 -10.80
N VAL A 198 -14.36 -7.53 -9.78
CA VAL A 198 -13.64 -7.47 -8.51
C VAL A 198 -14.03 -8.68 -7.67
N THR A 199 -13.12 -9.64 -7.52
CA THR A 199 -13.32 -10.77 -6.60
C THR A 199 -13.04 -10.34 -5.16
N ARG A 200 -13.72 -10.95 -4.17
CA ARG A 200 -13.48 -10.67 -2.74
C ARG A 200 -12.02 -10.85 -2.36
N ALA A 201 -11.34 -11.83 -2.96
CA ALA A 201 -9.96 -12.10 -2.62
C ALA A 201 -8.98 -11.05 -3.16
N MET A 202 -9.32 -10.37 -4.26
CA MET A 202 -8.56 -9.21 -4.74
C MET A 202 -8.73 -7.99 -3.81
N GLN A 203 -9.82 -7.91 -3.04
CA GLN A 203 -9.98 -6.91 -1.98
C GLN A 203 -9.13 -7.26 -0.74
N ILE A 204 -9.04 -8.56 -0.40
CA ILE A 204 -8.24 -9.04 0.74
C ILE A 204 -6.74 -8.88 0.46
N SER A 205 -6.30 -9.10 -0.79
CA SER A 205 -4.88 -9.01 -1.16
C SER A 205 -4.27 -7.63 -0.99
N VAL A 206 -5.08 -6.57 -1.03
CA VAL A 206 -4.63 -5.19 -0.75
C VAL A 206 -4.21 -5.01 0.72
N TRP A 207 -4.85 -5.73 1.65
CA TRP A 207 -4.59 -5.60 3.08
C TRP A 207 -3.46 -6.52 3.58
N LEU A 208 -3.11 -7.55 2.82
CA LEU A 208 -2.11 -8.56 3.19
C LEU A 208 -0.75 -7.97 3.64
N PRO A 209 -0.16 -6.96 2.97
CA PRO A 209 1.10 -6.38 3.43
C PRO A 209 0.99 -5.72 4.81
N ILE A 210 -0.12 -5.01 5.07
CA ILE A 210 -0.38 -4.33 6.33
C ILE A 210 -0.62 -5.36 7.44
N ILE A 211 -1.40 -6.39 7.15
CA ILE A 211 -1.68 -7.49 8.10
C ILE A 211 -0.40 -8.24 8.44
N SER A 212 0.47 -8.52 7.46
CA SER A 212 1.75 -9.20 7.67
C SER A 212 2.72 -8.40 8.55
N LEU A 213 2.83 -7.09 8.29
CA LEU A 213 3.62 -6.19 9.14
C LEU A 213 3.03 -6.10 10.55
N GLY A 214 1.72 -5.93 10.65
CA GLY A 214 1.01 -5.85 11.93
C GLY A 214 1.10 -7.15 12.73
N SER A 215 1.06 -8.30 12.08
CA SER A 215 1.15 -9.61 12.72
C SER A 215 2.56 -9.90 13.22
N LEU A 216 3.59 -9.51 12.47
CA LEU A 216 4.99 -9.59 12.92
C LEU A 216 5.21 -8.73 14.17
N VAL A 217 4.69 -7.51 14.15
CA VAL A 217 4.71 -6.56 15.28
C VAL A 217 4.02 -7.16 16.50
N LEU A 218 2.81 -7.70 16.32
CA LEU A 218 2.05 -8.33 17.39
C LEU A 218 2.77 -9.56 17.95
N GLY A 219 3.35 -10.40 17.09
CA GLY A 219 4.07 -11.60 17.48
C GLY A 219 5.31 -11.29 18.32
N LEU A 220 6.07 -10.25 17.96
CA LEU A 220 7.19 -9.76 18.76
C LEU A 220 6.72 -9.23 20.12
N ALA A 221 5.68 -8.39 20.15
CA ALA A 221 5.16 -7.81 21.39
C ALA A 221 4.63 -8.89 22.35
N VAL A 222 3.86 -9.85 21.83
CA VAL A 222 3.33 -10.97 22.62
C VAL A 222 4.45 -11.89 23.10
N GLY A 223 5.43 -12.19 22.25
CA GLY A 223 6.60 -12.97 22.63
C GLY A 223 7.40 -12.35 23.78
N CYS A 224 7.63 -11.03 23.72
CA CYS A 224 8.26 -10.29 24.82
C CYS A 224 7.40 -10.29 26.09
N ALA A 225 6.08 -10.06 25.98
CA ALA A 225 5.18 -10.07 27.13
C ALA A 225 5.14 -11.43 27.84
N ILE A 226 5.10 -12.53 27.06
CA ILE A 226 5.16 -13.89 27.60
C ILE A 226 6.51 -14.14 28.28
N GLY A 227 7.60 -13.68 27.69
CA GLY A 227 8.94 -13.78 28.27
C GLY A 227 9.04 -13.10 29.63
N VAL A 228 8.47 -11.90 29.77
CA VAL A 228 8.47 -11.13 31.03
C VAL A 228 7.56 -11.76 32.09
N VAL A 229 6.40 -12.31 31.69
CA VAL A 229 5.42 -12.87 32.64
C VAL A 229 5.78 -14.27 33.11
N LEU A 230 6.52 -15.06 32.32
CA LEU A 230 6.95 -16.39 32.75
C LEU A 230 8.18 -16.30 33.66
N PRO A 231 8.09 -16.76 34.93
CA PRO A 231 9.23 -16.85 35.82
C PRO A 231 10.09 -18.07 35.46
N LEU A 232 10.87 -17.99 34.38
CA LEU A 232 11.84 -19.03 33.98
C LEU A 232 13.15 -18.91 34.79
N GLY A 233 13.06 -18.74 36.11
CA GLY A 233 14.21 -18.68 37.04
C GLY A 233 15.17 -17.47 36.86
N GLU A 234 15.96 -17.17 37.91
CA GLU A 234 16.99 -16.09 37.94
C GLU A 234 18.24 -16.39 37.10
N ASN A 235 18.12 -17.21 36.05
CA ASN A 235 19.25 -17.61 35.23
C ASN A 235 19.47 -16.62 34.08
N ILE A 236 20.75 -16.32 33.80
CA ILE A 236 21.22 -15.49 32.66
C ILE A 236 20.65 -15.93 31.29
N PHE A 237 20.16 -17.17 31.18
CA PHE A 237 19.56 -17.72 29.96
C PHE A 237 18.08 -17.37 29.77
N HIS A 238 17.36 -16.93 30.80
CA HIS A 238 15.96 -16.51 30.73
C HIS A 238 15.67 -15.55 29.54
N PRO A 239 16.43 -14.47 29.36
CA PRO A 239 16.17 -13.53 28.27
C PRO A 239 16.55 -14.07 26.88
N LEU A 240 17.51 -14.99 26.78
CA LEU A 240 17.80 -15.70 25.52
C LEU A 240 16.64 -16.61 25.13
N VAL A 241 16.02 -17.28 26.12
CA VAL A 241 14.83 -18.12 25.92
C VAL A 241 13.63 -17.26 25.55
N ALA A 242 13.43 -16.12 26.21
CA ALA A 242 12.37 -15.16 25.88
C ALA A 242 12.53 -14.61 24.45
N LEU A 243 13.75 -14.23 24.05
CA LEU A 243 14.04 -13.77 22.69
C LEU A 243 13.80 -14.88 21.66
N ALA A 244 14.26 -16.11 21.95
CA ALA A 244 14.04 -17.25 21.08
C ALA A 244 12.54 -17.56 20.91
N LEU A 245 11.77 -17.52 22.00
CA LEU A 245 10.31 -17.67 21.97
C LEU A 245 9.65 -16.56 21.13
N ALA A 246 10.05 -15.31 21.32
CA ALA A 246 9.53 -14.19 20.53
C ALA A 246 9.86 -14.33 19.05
N ALA A 247 11.08 -14.75 18.70
CA ALA A 247 11.50 -15.01 17.34
C ALA A 247 10.72 -16.18 16.71
N VAL A 248 10.48 -17.26 17.46
CA VAL A 248 9.69 -18.41 17.00
C VAL A 248 8.23 -18.02 16.77
N VAL A 249 7.61 -17.28 17.70
CA VAL A 249 6.22 -16.80 17.55
C VAL A 249 6.11 -15.85 16.35
N ALA A 250 7.02 -14.88 16.22
CA ALA A 250 7.03 -13.97 15.08
C ALA A 250 7.27 -14.71 13.76
N GLY A 251 8.17 -15.69 13.73
CA GLY A 251 8.44 -16.54 12.57
C GLY A 251 7.23 -17.41 12.18
N ALA A 252 6.56 -18.03 13.15
CA ALA A 252 5.35 -18.82 12.93
C ALA A 252 4.20 -17.97 12.39
N VAL A 253 4.02 -16.77 12.94
CA VAL A 253 3.03 -15.81 12.46
C VAL A 253 3.35 -15.37 11.03
N ALA A 254 4.60 -14.99 10.75
CA ALA A 254 5.04 -14.58 9.41
C ALA A 254 4.83 -15.70 8.36
N LEU A 255 5.22 -16.94 8.70
CA LEU A 255 5.02 -18.12 7.85
C LEU A 255 3.53 -18.43 7.66
N GLY A 256 2.70 -18.30 8.69
CA GLY A 256 1.26 -18.46 8.62
C GLY A 256 0.61 -17.45 7.67
N THR A 257 0.95 -16.17 7.78
CA THR A 257 0.49 -15.13 6.84
C THR A 257 0.96 -15.42 5.42
N ARG A 258 2.22 -15.85 5.23
CA ARG A 258 2.77 -16.16 3.91
C ARG A 258 2.05 -17.37 3.30
N TRP A 259 1.85 -18.44 4.05
CA TRP A 259 1.13 -19.62 3.59
C TRP A 259 -0.33 -19.30 3.26
N TYR A 260 -1.02 -18.53 4.10
CA TYR A 260 -2.38 -18.07 3.82
C TYR A 260 -2.43 -17.23 2.53
N SER A 261 -1.45 -16.35 2.32
CA SER A 261 -1.37 -15.54 1.10
C SER A 261 -1.15 -16.39 -0.17
N GLN A 262 -0.31 -17.42 -0.08
CA GLN A 262 -0.06 -18.35 -1.18
C GLN A 262 -1.29 -19.22 -1.48
N ARG A 263 -2.00 -19.67 -0.44
CA ARG A 263 -3.23 -20.45 -0.60
C ARG A 263 -4.36 -19.60 -1.20
N LEU A 264 -4.43 -18.32 -0.84
CA LEU A 264 -5.36 -17.39 -1.47
C LEU A 264 -5.02 -17.22 -2.96
N ALA A 265 -3.74 -17.06 -3.29
CA ALA A 265 -3.29 -16.92 -4.68
C ALA A 265 -3.63 -18.16 -5.54
N SER A 266 -3.38 -19.37 -5.02
CA SER A 266 -3.66 -20.61 -5.73
C SER A 266 -5.16 -20.87 -5.95
N GLN A 267 -6.02 -20.49 -5.00
CA GLN A 267 -7.48 -20.57 -5.17
C GLN A 267 -8.03 -19.58 -6.22
N LEU A 268 -7.25 -18.57 -6.59
CA LEU A 268 -7.64 -17.51 -7.52
C LEU A 268 -7.02 -17.66 -8.91
N GLY A 269 -6.15 -18.65 -9.12
CA GLY A 269 -5.44 -18.84 -10.38
C GLY A 269 -4.50 -17.68 -10.75
N LEU A 270 -3.92 -17.03 -9.73
CA LEU A 270 -2.88 -16.01 -9.87
C LEU A 270 -1.48 -16.61 -9.78
#